data_AF-A0A7X1BRX7-F1
#
_entry.id   AF-A0A7X1BRX7-F1
#
_cell.length_a   1.000
_cell.length_b   1.000
_cell.length_c   1.000
_cell.angle_alpha   90.00
_cell.angle_beta   90.00
_cell.angle_gamma   90.00
#
_symmetry.space_group_name_H-M   'P 1'
#
loop_
_entity.id
_entity.type
_entity.pdbx_description
1 polymer ?
#
loop_
_entity_poly.entity_id
_entity_poly.type
_entity_poly.pdbx_seq_one_letter_code
_entity_poly.pdbx_strand_id
1 'polypeptide(L)'
;MMKCAYLRKLLIIAFITGISGCQSLGIGLSLDERYQKAYQKVLADPNDDNIKTFMKLSQEKGERDMQEANSKATADTRESDKGFTEYFKSYGNDGFKRARQ
;
A
#
# COMPACT_ATOMS: atom_id res chain seq x y z
N MET A 1 -6.15 -14.75 50.93
CA MET A 1 -6.29 -13.86 49.74
C MET A 1 -5.05 -13.96 48.85
N MET A 2 -4.83 -15.07 48.12
CA MET A 2 -3.65 -15.21 47.24
C MET A 2 -3.90 -15.96 45.93
N LYS A 3 -5.16 -16.15 45.51
CA LYS A 3 -5.48 -16.89 44.27
C LYS A 3 -5.80 -16.01 43.06
N CYS A 4 -6.19 -14.74 43.25
CA CYS A 4 -6.61 -13.86 42.16
C CYS A 4 -5.47 -13.15 41.41
N ALA A 5 -4.28 -13.01 42.02
CA ALA A 5 -3.15 -12.30 41.39
C ALA A 5 -2.47 -13.14 40.29
N TYR A 6 -2.49 -14.47 40.42
CA TYR A 6 -1.83 -15.38 39.47
C TYR A 6 -2.61 -15.56 38.17
N LEU A 7 -3.95 -15.57 38.22
CA LEU A 7 -4.80 -15.66 37.02
C LEU A 7 -4.62 -14.45 36.09
N ARG A 8 -4.46 -13.23 36.64
CA ARG A 8 -4.20 -12.03 35.83
C ARG A 8 -2.85 -12.07 35.14
N LYS A 9 -1.80 -12.59 35.80
CA LYS A 9 -0.46 -12.71 35.20
C LYS A 9 -0.42 -13.73 34.05
N LEU A 10 -1.12 -14.85 34.18
CA LEU A 10 -1.21 -15.87 33.13
C LEU A 10 -1.95 -15.38 31.87
N LEU A 11 -3.01 -14.58 32.03
CA LEU A 11 -3.73 -14.00 30.90
C LEU A 11 -2.89 -13.00 30.09
N ILE A 12 -2.02 -12.23 30.75
CA ILE A 12 -1.13 -11.28 30.08
C ILE A 12 -0.05 -12.02 29.28
N ILE A 13 0.49 -13.12 29.82
CA ILE A 13 1.49 -13.94 29.12
C ILE A 13 0.89 -14.60 27.88
N ALA A 14 -0.33 -15.12 27.95
CA ALA A 14 -1.03 -15.68 26.80
C ALA A 14 -1.36 -14.63 25.72
N PHE A 15 -1.63 -13.38 26.13
CA PHE A 15 -1.87 -12.29 25.19
C PHE A 15 -0.59 -11.89 24.45
N ILE A 16 0.57 -11.88 25.13
CA ILE A 16 1.86 -11.52 24.52
C ILE A 16 2.38 -12.63 23.58
N THR A 17 2.18 -13.90 23.93
CA THR A 17 2.59 -15.03 23.07
C THR A 17 1.61 -15.30 21.91
N GLY A 18 0.34 -14.89 22.02
CA GLY A 18 -0.66 -15.05 20.97
C GLY A 18 -0.43 -14.16 19.74
N ILE A 19 0.15 -12.97 19.90
CA ILE A 19 0.41 -12.05 18.77
C ILE A 19 1.69 -12.40 18.00
N SER A 20 2.62 -13.12 18.65
CA SER A 20 3.87 -13.54 18.01
C SER A 20 3.76 -14.86 17.22
N GLY A 21 2.65 -15.58 17.34
CA GLY A 21 2.45 -16.91 16.75
C GLY A 21 1.64 -16.94 15.45
N CYS A 22 1.07 -15.82 14.99
CA CYS A 22 0.12 -15.80 13.86
C CYS A 22 0.74 -15.56 12.48
N GLN A 23 2.03 -15.86 12.27
CA GLN A 23 2.68 -15.75 10.94
C GLN A 23 2.98 -17.10 10.27
N SER A 24 2.62 -18.24 10.89
CA SER A 24 2.78 -19.55 10.26
C SER A 24 1.49 -20.03 9.60
N LEU A 25 1.14 -19.51 8.42
CA LEU A 25 0.26 -20.18 7.47
C LEU A 25 0.43 -19.58 6.06
N GLY A 26 1.49 -20.02 5.38
CA GLY A 26 1.43 -20.39 3.96
C GLY A 26 1.11 -19.33 2.90
N ILE A 27 1.17 -18.03 3.19
CA ILE A 27 1.04 -16.96 2.19
C ILE A 27 2.40 -16.28 2.13
N GLY A 28 3.08 -16.35 0.99
CA GLY A 28 4.37 -15.68 0.80
C GLY A 28 4.28 -14.21 1.23
N LEU A 29 5.29 -13.72 1.94
CA LEU A 29 5.34 -12.34 2.41
C LEU A 29 5.01 -11.36 1.27
N SER A 30 4.17 -10.37 1.55
CA SER A 30 3.88 -9.27 0.63
C SER A 30 5.18 -8.55 0.23
N LEU A 31 5.16 -7.80 -0.88
CA LEU A 31 6.35 -7.07 -1.34
C LEU A 31 6.87 -6.10 -0.27
N ASP A 32 5.99 -5.42 0.44
CA ASP A 32 6.36 -4.47 1.50
C ASP A 32 6.94 -5.17 2.73
N GLU A 33 6.41 -6.33 3.13
CA GLU A 33 6.99 -7.12 4.22
C GLU A 33 8.36 -7.69 3.85
N ARG A 34 8.53 -8.15 2.59
CA ARG A 34 9.83 -8.61 2.09
C ARG A 34 10.85 -7.48 2.07
N TYR A 35 10.44 -6.30 1.59
CA TYR A 35 11.27 -5.09 1.59
C TYR A 35 11.70 -4.71 3.00
N GLN A 36 10.77 -4.62 3.95
CA GLN A 36 11.07 -4.27 5.34
C GLN A 36 11.98 -5.32 6.00
N LYS A 37 11.74 -6.61 5.74
CA LYS A 37 12.60 -7.69 6.25
C LYS A 37 14.01 -7.63 5.66
N ALA A 38 14.15 -7.34 4.37
CA ALA A 38 15.47 -7.18 3.73
C ALA A 38 16.21 -5.95 4.27
N TYR A 39 15.52 -4.85 4.52
CA TYR A 39 16.09 -3.67 5.16
C TYR A 39 16.64 -3.99 6.56
N GLN A 40 15.84 -4.69 7.38
CA GLN A 40 16.29 -5.12 8.72
C GLN A 40 17.50 -6.06 8.66
N LYS A 41 17.59 -6.92 7.64
CA LYS A 41 18.77 -7.77 7.44
C LYS A 41 20.02 -6.98 7.11
N VAL A 42 19.93 -5.94 6.27
CA VAL A 42 21.07 -5.05 5.97
C VAL A 42 21.52 -4.29 7.22
N LEU A 43 20.58 -3.84 8.06
CA LEU A 43 20.92 -3.17 9.32
C LEU A 43 21.60 -4.11 10.33
N ALA A 44 21.17 -5.37 10.39
CA ALA A 44 21.73 -6.36 11.31
C ALA A 44 23.09 -6.91 10.84
N ASP A 45 23.23 -7.17 9.54
CA ASP A 45 24.44 -7.70 8.93
C ASP A 45 24.61 -7.16 7.50
N PRO A 46 25.43 -6.10 7.32
CA PRO A 46 25.60 -5.44 6.03
C PRO A 46 26.60 -6.20 5.14
N ASN A 47 26.17 -7.36 4.63
CA ASN A 47 26.92 -8.13 3.64
C ASN A 47 26.36 -7.94 2.21
N ASP A 48 27.17 -8.31 1.22
CA ASP A 48 26.85 -8.15 -0.20
C ASP A 48 25.51 -8.78 -0.61
N ASP A 49 25.17 -9.94 -0.06
CA ASP A 49 23.95 -10.67 -0.43
C ASP A 49 22.69 -10.01 0.15
N ASN A 50 22.78 -9.55 1.40
CA ASN A 50 21.71 -8.79 2.05
C ASN A 50 21.47 -7.46 1.32
N ILE A 51 22.55 -6.75 0.96
CA ILE A 51 22.48 -5.50 0.22
C ILE A 51 21.87 -5.74 -1.17
N LYS A 52 22.33 -6.73 -1.92
CA LYS A 52 21.78 -7.08 -3.25
C LYS A 52 20.29 -7.42 -3.15
N THR A 53 19.90 -8.20 -2.15
CA THR A 53 18.50 -8.58 -1.93
C THR A 53 17.64 -7.36 -1.64
N PHE A 54 18.10 -6.46 -0.77
CA PHE A 54 17.41 -5.22 -0.46
C PHE A 54 17.28 -4.31 -1.70
N MET A 55 18.37 -4.12 -2.45
CA MET A 55 18.37 -3.27 -3.66
C MET A 55 17.41 -3.79 -4.72
N LYS A 56 17.37 -5.11 -4.94
CA LYS A 56 16.41 -5.74 -5.86
C LYS A 56 14.97 -5.46 -5.44
N LEU A 57 14.63 -5.66 -4.17
CA LEU A 57 13.28 -5.40 -3.66
C LEU A 57 12.93 -3.91 -3.67
N SER A 58 13.92 -3.03 -3.49
CA SER A 58 13.74 -1.57 -3.62
C SER A 58 13.38 -1.18 -5.05
N GLN A 59 14.02 -1.80 -6.04
CA GLN A 59 13.70 -1.56 -7.44
C GLN A 59 12.29 -2.07 -7.78
N GLU A 60 11.94 -3.30 -7.39
CA GLU A 60 10.60 -3.87 -7.61
C GLU A 60 9.50 -2.98 -6.99
N LYS A 61 9.76 -2.43 -5.79
CA LYS A 61 8.86 -1.48 -5.14
C LYS A 61 8.73 -0.17 -5.93
N GLY A 62 9.85 0.42 -6.35
CA GLY A 62 9.85 1.64 -7.15
C GLY A 62 9.11 1.50 -8.48
N GLU A 63 9.26 0.36 -9.16
CA GLU A 63 8.54 0.06 -10.40
C GLU A 63 7.02 -0.04 -10.19
N ARG A 64 6.59 -0.73 -9.12
CA ARG A 64 5.17 -0.80 -8.74
C ARG A 64 4.60 0.58 -8.44
N ASP A 65 5.30 1.37 -7.64
CA ASP A 65 4.84 2.69 -7.22
C ASP A 65 4.76 3.65 -8.43
N MET A 66 5.67 3.55 -9.40
CA MET A 66 5.57 4.25 -10.69
C MET A 66 4.35 3.82 -11.51
N GLN A 67 4.09 2.51 -11.61
CA GLN A 67 2.93 1.99 -12.35
C GLN A 67 1.61 2.47 -11.74
N GLU A 68 1.54 2.52 -10.41
CA GLU A 68 0.38 3.03 -9.68
C GLU A 68 0.20 4.54 -9.94
N ALA A 69 1.27 5.32 -9.85
CA ALA A 69 1.24 6.75 -10.14
C ALA A 69 0.81 7.05 -11.58
N ASN A 70 1.34 6.31 -12.56
CA ASN A 70 0.96 6.46 -13.97
C ASN A 70 -0.50 6.08 -14.22
N SER A 71 -0.97 5.02 -13.57
CA SER A 71 -2.37 4.58 -13.67
C SER A 71 -3.32 5.63 -13.09
N LYS A 72 -2.95 6.24 -11.95
CA LYS A 72 -3.70 7.33 -11.34
C LYS A 72 -3.71 8.59 -12.21
N ALA A 73 -2.55 9.01 -12.71
CA ALA A 73 -2.46 10.15 -13.63
C ALA A 73 -3.29 9.96 -14.90
N THR A 74 -3.31 8.74 -15.43
CA THR A 74 -4.15 8.38 -16.60
C THR A 74 -5.63 8.44 -16.25
N ALA A 75 -6.03 7.96 -15.07
CA ALA A 75 -7.41 8.03 -14.60
C ALA A 75 -7.86 9.50 -14.43
N ASP A 76 -7.03 10.33 -13.80
CA ASP A 76 -7.30 11.76 -13.57
C ASP A 76 -7.41 12.51 -14.90
N THR A 77 -6.54 12.22 -15.87
CA THR A 77 -6.61 12.81 -17.22
C THR A 77 -7.91 12.41 -17.92
N ARG A 78 -8.31 11.14 -17.81
CA ARG A 78 -9.56 10.64 -18.41
C ARG A 78 -10.80 11.26 -17.76
N GLU A 79 -10.77 11.52 -16.45
CA GLU A 79 -11.85 12.22 -15.76
C GLU A 79 -11.94 13.69 -16.18
N SER A 80 -10.79 14.36 -16.30
CA SER A 80 -10.70 15.72 -16.84
C SER A 80 -11.26 15.83 -18.26
N ASP A 81 -10.91 14.89 -19.16
CA ASP A 81 -11.41 14.86 -20.54
C ASP A 81 -12.94 14.69 -20.62
N LYS A 82 -13.53 13.91 -19.71
CA LYS A 82 -14.99 13.79 -19.60
C LYS A 82 -15.62 15.11 -19.18
N GLY A 83 -15.08 15.76 -18.15
CA GLY A 83 -15.55 17.07 -17.69
C GLY A 83 -15.46 18.14 -18.79
N PHE A 84 -14.36 18.15 -19.54
CA PHE A 84 -14.18 19.04 -20.69
C PHE A 84 -15.21 18.77 -21.79
N THR A 85 -15.44 17.50 -22.11
CA THR A 85 -16.44 17.10 -23.13
C THR A 85 -17.86 17.51 -22.72
N GLU A 86 -18.22 17.36 -21.44
CA GLU A 86 -19.53 17.78 -20.92
C GLU A 86 -19.70 19.30 -20.94
N TYR A 87 -18.64 20.05 -20.58
CA TYR A 87 -18.62 21.51 -20.69
C TYR A 87 -18.92 21.96 -22.13
N PHE A 88 -18.26 21.40 -23.14
CA PHE A 88 -18.50 21.73 -24.54
C PHE A 88 -19.90 21.38 -25.02
N LYS A 89 -20.45 20.25 -24.58
CA LYS A 89 -21.84 19.88 -24.90
C LYS A 89 -22.83 20.89 -24.32
N SER A 90 -22.63 21.36 -23.09
CA SER A 90 -23.50 22.36 -22.47
C SER A 90 -23.44 23.70 -23.23
N TYR A 91 -22.25 24.22 -23.51
CA TYR A 91 -22.07 25.48 -24.24
C TYR A 91 -22.54 25.42 -25.69
N GLY A 92 -22.29 24.30 -26.38
CA GLY A 92 -22.78 24.10 -27.75
C GLY A 92 -24.30 24.04 -27.81
N ASN A 93 -24.95 23.37 -26.85
CA ASN A 93 -26.41 23.27 -26.79
C ASN A 93 -27.07 24.62 -26.41
N ASP A 94 -26.50 25.34 -25.42
CA ASP A 94 -27.06 26.61 -24.94
C ASP A 94 -26.72 27.80 -25.85
N GLY A 95 -25.59 27.76 -26.55
CA GLY A 95 -25.24 28.73 -27.60
C GLY A 95 -26.10 28.54 -28.85
N PHE A 96 -26.35 27.29 -29.25
CA PHE A 96 -27.21 26.98 -30.40
C PHE A 96 -28.69 27.30 -30.14
N LYS A 97 -29.19 27.11 -28.91
CA LYS A 97 -30.56 27.50 -28.53
C LYS A 97 -30.76 29.01 -28.51
N ARG A 98 -29.76 29.79 -28.07
CA ARG A 98 -29.82 31.26 -28.06
C ARG A 98 -29.71 31.89 -29.44
N ALA A 99 -28.98 31.28 -30.38
CA ALA A 99 -28.87 31.77 -31.75
C ALA A 99 -30.10 31.50 -32.64
N ARG A 100 -31.06 30.69 -32.16
CA ARG A 100 -32.28 30.32 -32.88
C ARG A 100 -33.54 31.10 -32.43
N GLN A 101 -33.41 31.97 -31.42
CA GLN A 101 -34.42 32.96 -31.02
C GLN A 101 -34.12 34.29 -31.69
#